data_AF-A0A918NMC8-F1
#
_entry.id   AF-A0A918NMC8-F1
#
_cell.length_a   1.000
_cell.length_b   1.000
_cell.length_c   1.000
_cell.angle_alpha   90.00
_cell.angle_beta   90.00
_cell.angle_gamma   90.00
#
_symmetry.space_group_name_H-M   'P 1'
#
loop_
_entity.id
_entity.type
_entity.pdbx_description
1 polymer ?
#
loop_
_entity_poly.entity_id
_entity_poly.type
_entity_poly.pdbx_seq_one_letter_code
_entity_poly.pdbx_strand_id
1 'polypeptide(L)'
;MITTVGARAPVSGHWGGAMDRWQDLSAQVDGRLEAASAGARGVFAAGIAERLMRRHETLPEDDRADFTLSLRPLLDSVWEGVLGDSTAFPAVKRGIAEYMLSEFCHNDGQDGPDDADECAAAATLFAAHAYVFTCRDFAVWAARRGVEAVDQHLEYLADRGEEDLPDEEDALLAELRRQLRDLDLIADHSRELRHAGLGLPIDTSIRLRVKLRTPLSATE
;
A
#
# COMPACT_ATOMS: atom_id res chain seq x y z
N MET A 1 -9.29 -39.36 -54.00
CA MET A 1 -8.13 -39.73 -53.16
C MET A 1 -7.74 -38.50 -52.37
N ILE A 2 -7.69 -38.66 -51.06
CA ILE A 2 -7.69 -37.61 -50.04
C ILE A 2 -6.26 -37.09 -49.83
N THR A 3 -6.08 -35.77 -49.91
CA THR A 3 -4.85 -35.04 -49.59
C THR A 3 -4.73 -34.88 -48.06
N THR A 4 -3.60 -35.29 -47.51
CA THR A 4 -3.29 -35.29 -46.08
C THR A 4 -3.03 -33.86 -45.59
N VAL A 5 -3.86 -33.38 -44.66
CA VAL A 5 -3.69 -32.11 -43.95
C VAL A 5 -2.62 -32.30 -42.86
N GLY A 6 -1.59 -31.46 -42.89
CA GLY A 6 -0.53 -31.42 -41.88
C GLY A 6 -1.09 -30.98 -40.52
N ALA A 7 -0.88 -31.81 -39.50
CA ALA A 7 -1.17 -31.48 -38.12
C ALA A 7 -0.23 -30.38 -37.63
N ARG A 8 -0.79 -29.22 -37.28
CA ARG A 8 -0.10 -28.16 -36.53
C ARG A 8 -0.19 -28.54 -35.05
N ALA A 9 0.95 -28.77 -34.40
CA ALA A 9 1.01 -28.98 -32.96
C ALA A 9 0.54 -27.71 -32.21
N PRO A 10 -0.18 -27.83 -31.09
CA PRO A 10 -0.50 -26.68 -30.26
C PRO A 10 0.77 -26.17 -29.58
N VAL A 11 1.04 -24.88 -29.73
CA VAL A 11 2.08 -24.16 -28.98
C VAL A 11 1.58 -24.01 -27.55
N SER A 12 1.98 -24.92 -26.66
CA SER A 12 1.84 -24.77 -25.22
C SER A 12 2.91 -23.78 -24.74
N GLY A 13 2.55 -22.51 -24.66
CA GLY A 13 3.44 -21.43 -24.20
C GLY A 13 3.01 -20.84 -22.86
N HIS A 14 3.84 -21.03 -21.84
CA HIS A 14 4.32 -19.98 -20.92
C HIS A 14 3.41 -19.22 -19.93
N TRP A 15 2.14 -19.57 -19.73
CA TRP A 15 1.32 -18.86 -18.73
C TRP A 15 1.49 -19.32 -17.27
N GLY A 16 2.01 -20.53 -17.03
CA GLY A 16 2.11 -21.11 -15.68
C GLY A 16 3.20 -20.48 -14.79
N GLY A 17 4.40 -20.23 -15.35
CA GLY A 17 5.55 -19.79 -14.54
C GLY A 17 5.55 -18.32 -14.12
N ALA A 18 4.68 -17.52 -14.73
CA ALA A 18 4.48 -16.09 -14.48
C ALA A 18 3.59 -15.87 -13.24
N MET A 19 2.39 -16.48 -13.30
CA MET A 19 1.40 -16.46 -12.23
C MET A 19 1.95 -17.08 -10.93
N ASP A 20 2.78 -18.12 -11.03
CA ASP A 20 3.47 -18.72 -9.89
C ASP A 20 4.43 -17.73 -9.20
N ARG A 21 5.15 -16.87 -9.96
CA ARG A 21 6.12 -15.91 -9.39
C ARG A 21 5.46 -14.78 -8.60
N TRP A 22 4.36 -14.25 -9.13
CA TRP A 22 3.56 -13.24 -8.43
C TRP A 22 3.06 -13.76 -7.08
N GLN A 23 2.49 -14.97 -7.08
CA GLN A 23 1.98 -15.61 -5.87
C GLN A 23 3.11 -15.88 -4.86
N ASP A 24 4.28 -16.32 -5.33
CA ASP A 24 5.45 -16.54 -4.49
C ASP A 24 5.95 -15.26 -3.81
N LEU A 25 6.01 -14.14 -4.53
CA LEU A 25 6.42 -12.86 -3.95
C LEU A 25 5.37 -12.32 -2.97
N SER A 26 4.08 -12.47 -3.29
CA SER A 26 2.98 -12.06 -2.42
C SER A 26 3.00 -12.86 -1.10
N ALA A 27 3.21 -14.18 -1.19
CA ALA A 27 3.40 -15.04 -0.03
C ALA A 27 4.64 -14.66 0.80
N GLN A 28 5.72 -14.20 0.17
CA GLN A 28 6.89 -13.69 0.87
C GLN A 28 6.59 -12.40 1.63
N VAL A 29 5.91 -11.42 1.02
CA VAL A 29 5.48 -10.20 1.72
C VAL A 29 4.62 -10.57 2.92
N ASP A 30 3.66 -11.47 2.73
CA ASP A 30 2.74 -11.94 3.77
C ASP A 30 3.49 -12.60 4.94
N GLY A 31 4.44 -13.50 4.65
CA GLY A 31 5.27 -14.16 5.65
C GLY A 31 6.22 -13.20 6.39
N ARG A 32 6.75 -12.18 5.71
CA ARG A 32 7.58 -11.14 6.33
C ARG A 32 6.76 -10.24 7.26
N LEU A 33 5.53 -9.91 6.87
CA LEU A 33 4.59 -9.19 7.74
C LEU A 33 4.18 -10.02 8.95
N GLU A 34 3.97 -11.32 8.81
CA GLU A 34 3.72 -12.23 9.93
C GLU A 34 4.87 -12.21 10.94
N ALA A 35 6.13 -12.21 10.48
CA ALA A 35 7.28 -12.17 11.37
C ALA A 35 7.56 -10.78 11.99
N ALA A 36 7.07 -9.69 11.39
CA ALA A 36 7.34 -8.32 11.81
C ALA A 36 6.65 -7.95 13.14
N SER A 37 7.25 -7.02 13.89
CA SER A 37 6.62 -6.45 15.09
C SER A 37 5.46 -5.52 14.72
N ALA A 38 4.56 -5.24 15.67
CA ALA A 38 3.46 -4.30 15.45
C ALA A 38 3.93 -2.92 14.94
N GLY A 39 5.00 -2.35 15.52
CA GLY A 39 5.56 -1.08 15.05
C GLY A 39 6.14 -1.16 13.65
N ALA A 40 6.82 -2.26 13.29
CA ALA A 40 7.33 -2.48 11.94
C ALA A 40 6.19 -2.59 10.91
N ARG A 41 5.10 -3.29 11.24
CA ARG A 41 3.90 -3.39 10.39
C ARG A 41 3.23 -2.02 10.21
N GLY A 42 3.16 -1.21 11.27
CA GLY A 42 2.63 0.15 11.19
C GLY A 42 3.44 1.04 10.27
N VAL A 43 4.79 1.02 10.38
CA VAL A 43 5.68 1.75 9.46
C VAL A 43 5.51 1.29 8.02
N PHE A 44 5.43 -0.02 7.79
CA PHE A 44 5.23 -0.57 6.45
C PHE A 44 3.91 -0.07 5.85
N ALA A 45 2.79 -0.19 6.57
CA ALA A 45 1.49 0.27 6.10
C ALA A 45 1.46 1.78 5.82
N ALA A 46 2.08 2.59 6.69
CA ALA A 46 2.22 4.03 6.47
C ALA A 46 3.08 4.37 5.24
N GLY A 47 4.13 3.57 4.97
CA GLY A 47 4.95 3.65 3.77
C GLY A 47 4.13 3.49 2.48
N ILE A 48 3.32 2.43 2.42
CA ILE A 48 2.43 2.18 1.28
C ILE A 48 1.45 3.34 1.10
N ALA A 49 0.71 3.68 2.16
CA ALA A 49 -0.30 4.74 2.13
C ALA A 49 0.27 6.09 1.65
N GLU A 50 1.47 6.44 2.10
CA GLU A 50 2.13 7.69 1.71
C GLU A 50 2.54 7.75 0.25
N ARG A 51 2.99 6.63 -0.34
CA ARG A 51 3.27 6.60 -1.77
C ARG A 51 2.01 6.77 -2.60
N LEU A 52 0.95 6.06 -2.21
CA LEU A 52 -0.34 6.14 -2.89
C LEU A 52 -0.94 7.54 -2.77
N MET A 53 -0.92 8.14 -1.58
CA MET A 53 -1.39 9.50 -1.37
C MET A 53 -0.60 10.53 -2.18
N ARG A 54 0.74 10.40 -2.25
CA ARG A 54 1.56 11.29 -3.10
C ARG A 54 1.24 11.14 -4.57
N ARG A 55 1.04 9.91 -5.04
CA ARG A 55 0.60 9.65 -6.42
C ARG A 55 -0.73 10.33 -6.70
N HIS A 56 -1.71 10.16 -5.81
CA HIS A 56 -3.02 10.80 -5.90
C HIS A 56 -2.93 12.33 -5.98
N GLU A 57 -2.09 12.94 -5.14
CA GLU A 57 -1.85 14.39 -5.17
C GLU A 57 -1.24 14.90 -6.48
N THR A 58 -0.58 14.05 -7.25
CA THR A 58 -0.01 14.41 -8.56
C THR A 58 -0.99 14.27 -9.73
N LEU A 59 -2.17 13.69 -9.51
CA LEU A 59 -3.20 13.60 -10.54
C LEU A 59 -3.67 15.00 -10.98
N PRO A 60 -4.25 15.15 -12.19
CA PRO A 60 -4.99 16.36 -12.56
C PRO A 60 -6.08 16.69 -11.52
N GLU A 61 -6.39 17.97 -11.33
CA GLU A 61 -7.37 18.40 -10.31
C GLU A 61 -8.74 17.72 -10.46
N ASP A 62 -9.21 17.53 -11.69
CA ASP A 62 -10.49 16.89 -11.99
C ASP A 62 -10.52 15.38 -11.66
N ASP A 63 -9.35 14.74 -11.51
CA ASP A 63 -9.22 13.32 -11.19
C ASP A 63 -8.93 13.09 -9.69
N ARG A 64 -8.82 14.17 -8.88
CA ARG A 64 -8.53 14.05 -7.45
C ARG A 64 -9.82 13.90 -6.65
N ALA A 65 -9.94 12.77 -5.98
CA ALA A 65 -10.89 12.55 -4.89
C ALA A 65 -10.62 13.49 -3.69
N ASP A 66 -11.60 14.35 -3.37
CA ASP A 66 -11.53 15.30 -2.25
C ASP A 66 -11.43 14.58 -0.90
N PHE A 67 -12.16 13.46 -0.75
CA PHE A 67 -12.12 12.67 0.47
C PHE A 67 -10.71 12.11 0.70
N THR A 68 -10.09 11.54 -0.33
CA THR A 68 -8.71 11.03 -0.27
C THR A 68 -7.75 12.12 0.21
N LEU A 69 -7.80 13.31 -0.38
CA LEU A 69 -6.96 14.44 0.03
C LEU A 69 -7.22 14.87 1.49
N SER A 70 -8.46 14.78 1.94
CA SER A 70 -8.84 15.11 3.33
C SER A 70 -8.17 14.20 4.37
N LEU A 71 -7.70 13.01 3.98
CA LEU A 71 -7.02 12.06 4.86
C LEU A 71 -5.53 12.36 5.08
N ARG A 72 -4.93 13.33 4.36
CA ARG A 72 -3.51 13.70 4.51
C ARG A 72 -3.11 14.01 5.96
N PRO A 73 -3.86 14.80 6.76
CA PRO A 73 -3.52 15.07 8.16
C PRO A 73 -3.58 13.81 9.06
N LEU A 74 -4.47 12.87 8.74
CA LEU A 74 -4.53 11.58 9.43
C LEU A 74 -3.26 10.79 9.14
N LEU A 75 -2.85 10.69 7.87
CA LEU A 75 -1.63 9.99 7.47
C LEU A 75 -0.38 10.61 8.11
N ASP A 76 -0.29 11.93 8.18
CA ASP A 76 0.79 12.62 8.90
C ASP A 76 0.82 12.19 10.38
N SER A 77 -0.33 12.15 11.04
CA SER A 77 -0.43 11.70 12.43
C SER A 77 -0.04 10.22 12.58
N VAL A 78 -0.39 9.37 11.61
CA VAL A 78 0.02 7.96 11.60
C VAL A 78 1.54 7.86 11.53
N TRP A 79 2.20 8.61 10.65
CA TRP A 79 3.67 8.65 10.56
C TRP A 79 4.32 9.03 11.88
N GLU A 80 3.81 10.05 12.55
CA GLU A 80 4.30 10.48 13.85
C GLU A 80 4.15 9.35 14.88
N GLY A 81 2.97 8.72 14.93
CA GLY A 81 2.68 7.62 15.84
C GLY A 81 3.55 6.39 15.63
N VAL A 82 3.67 5.90 14.39
CA VAL A 82 4.44 4.68 14.07
C VAL A 82 5.94 4.86 14.27
N LEU A 83 6.42 6.11 14.26
CA LEU A 83 7.82 6.48 14.54
C LEU A 83 8.05 6.88 16.00
N GLY A 84 7.08 6.64 16.87
CA GLY A 84 7.25 6.72 18.32
C GLY A 84 6.84 8.03 18.97
N ASP A 85 6.14 8.93 18.27
CA ASP A 85 5.44 10.03 18.93
C ASP A 85 4.11 9.54 19.51
N SER A 86 4.10 9.25 20.81
CA SER A 86 2.90 8.78 21.50
C SER A 86 1.80 9.85 21.61
N THR A 87 2.13 11.12 21.37
CA THR A 87 1.15 12.21 21.38
C THR A 87 0.28 12.24 20.13
N ALA A 88 0.64 11.50 19.08
CA ALA A 88 -0.15 11.35 17.87
C ALA A 88 -1.39 10.46 18.05
N PHE A 89 -1.39 9.58 19.06
CA PHE A 89 -2.44 8.59 19.27
C PHE A 89 -3.87 9.16 19.34
N PRO A 90 -4.15 10.27 20.09
CA PRO A 90 -5.47 10.88 20.10
C PRO A 90 -5.90 11.45 18.74
N ALA A 91 -4.96 11.96 17.93
CA ALA A 91 -5.25 12.50 16.61
C ALA A 91 -5.62 11.37 15.64
N VAL A 92 -4.87 10.26 15.64
CA VAL A 92 -5.18 9.10 14.79
C VAL A 92 -6.54 8.51 15.13
N LYS A 93 -6.86 8.32 16.41
CA LYS A 93 -8.19 7.83 16.83
C LYS A 93 -9.32 8.76 16.40
N ARG A 94 -9.10 10.08 16.48
CA ARG A 94 -10.10 11.05 16.04
C ARG A 94 -10.35 10.92 14.54
N GLY A 95 -9.30 10.87 13.71
CA GLY A 95 -9.46 10.73 12.27
C GLY A 95 -10.17 9.43 11.86
N ILE A 96 -9.88 8.31 12.54
CA ILE A 96 -10.64 7.06 12.32
C ILE A 96 -12.11 7.24 12.70
N ALA A 97 -12.39 7.86 13.85
CA ALA A 97 -13.78 8.08 14.30
C ALA A 97 -14.54 9.01 13.36
N GLU A 98 -13.90 10.07 12.85
CA GLU A 98 -14.47 10.97 11.86
C GLU A 98 -14.82 10.24 10.57
N TYR A 99 -13.93 9.39 10.05
CA TYR A 99 -14.23 8.51 8.93
C TYR A 99 -15.41 7.59 9.22
N MET A 100 -15.40 6.86 10.34
CA MET A 100 -16.46 5.91 10.69
C MET A 100 -17.85 6.55 10.86
N LEU A 101 -17.91 7.85 11.14
CA LEU A 101 -19.14 8.62 11.29
C LEU A 101 -19.51 9.41 10.03
N SER A 102 -18.65 9.40 9.01
CA SER A 102 -18.86 10.09 7.75
C SER A 102 -19.73 9.26 6.79
N GLU A 103 -20.24 9.92 5.75
CA GLU A 103 -20.98 9.26 4.66
C GLU A 103 -20.13 8.27 3.86
N PHE A 104 -18.80 8.41 3.89
CA PHE A 104 -17.84 7.55 3.19
C PHE A 104 -17.64 6.18 3.85
N CYS A 105 -18.13 5.99 5.09
CA CYS A 105 -18.10 4.69 5.77
C CYS A 105 -19.46 4.00 5.65
N HIS A 106 -19.80 3.54 4.44
CA HIS A 106 -21.07 2.86 4.13
C HIS A 106 -20.86 1.37 3.79
N ASN A 107 -21.95 0.59 3.89
CA ASN A 107 -21.97 -0.82 3.47
C ASN A 107 -22.59 -1.00 2.07
N ASP A 108 -22.80 0.10 1.34
CA ASP A 108 -23.52 0.10 0.05
C ASP A 108 -22.71 -0.50 -1.11
N GLY A 109 -21.57 -1.13 -0.85
CA GLY A 109 -20.72 -1.74 -1.87
C GLY A 109 -20.07 -0.68 -2.78
N GLN A 110 -19.77 -1.08 -4.02
CA GLN A 110 -19.16 -0.21 -5.05
C GLN A 110 -20.11 0.89 -5.58
N ASP A 111 -21.36 0.96 -5.10
CA ASP A 111 -22.39 1.90 -5.55
C ASP A 111 -22.69 3.04 -4.54
N GLY A 112 -21.98 3.09 -3.40
CA GLY A 112 -22.13 4.19 -2.44
C GLY A 112 -21.29 5.42 -2.81
N PRO A 113 -21.36 6.52 -2.02
CA PRO A 113 -20.61 7.74 -2.30
C PRO A 113 -19.11 7.45 -2.48
N ASP A 114 -18.60 7.78 -3.65
CA ASP A 114 -17.25 7.44 -4.10
C ASP A 114 -16.14 7.95 -3.15
N ASP A 115 -14.98 7.29 -3.23
CA ASP A 115 -13.62 7.67 -2.76
C ASP A 115 -13.03 6.91 -1.56
N ALA A 116 -13.78 6.14 -0.76
CA ALA A 116 -13.18 5.36 0.34
C ALA A 116 -12.51 4.05 -0.13
N ASP A 117 -12.95 3.51 -1.27
CA ASP A 117 -12.33 2.33 -1.90
C ASP A 117 -11.11 2.70 -2.75
N GLU A 118 -10.89 3.99 -3.02
CA GLU A 118 -9.66 4.48 -3.64
C GLU A 118 -8.46 3.96 -2.85
N CYS A 119 -7.50 3.34 -3.52
CA CYS A 119 -6.30 2.73 -2.97
C CYS A 119 -5.56 3.64 -1.98
N ALA A 120 -5.38 4.93 -2.28
CA ALA A 120 -4.73 5.87 -1.38
C ALA A 120 -5.53 6.12 -0.09
N ALA A 121 -6.86 6.27 -0.19
CA ALA A 121 -7.73 6.44 0.97
C ALA A 121 -7.78 5.16 1.82
N ALA A 122 -8.06 4.02 1.18
CA ALA A 122 -8.13 2.73 1.84
C ALA A 122 -6.80 2.36 2.52
N ALA A 123 -5.66 2.55 1.85
CA ALA A 123 -4.35 2.31 2.45
C ALA A 123 -4.08 3.21 3.65
N THR A 124 -4.49 4.49 3.59
CA THR A 124 -4.35 5.42 4.72
C THR A 124 -5.18 4.98 5.92
N LEU A 125 -6.42 4.57 5.69
CA LEU A 125 -7.29 4.03 6.73
C LEU A 125 -6.71 2.73 7.30
N PHE A 126 -6.25 1.81 6.48
CA PHE A 126 -5.60 0.59 6.95
C PHE A 126 -4.31 0.88 7.74
N ALA A 127 -3.48 1.84 7.33
CA ALA A 127 -2.32 2.25 8.10
C ALA A 127 -2.70 2.81 9.49
N ALA A 128 -3.76 3.62 9.56
CA ALA A 128 -4.29 4.12 10.82
C ALA A 128 -4.79 2.98 11.73
N HIS A 129 -5.51 2.01 11.16
CA HIS A 129 -5.98 0.84 11.88
C HIS A 129 -4.83 -0.07 12.33
N ALA A 130 -3.80 -0.28 11.50
CA ALA A 130 -2.61 -1.03 11.85
C ALA A 130 -1.89 -0.41 13.07
N TYR A 131 -1.81 0.92 13.12
CA TYR A 131 -1.24 1.64 14.26
C TYR A 131 -2.09 1.50 15.53
N VAL A 132 -3.41 1.66 15.44
CA VAL A 132 -4.29 1.64 16.62
C VAL A 132 -4.52 0.22 17.16
N PHE A 133 -4.78 -0.75 16.29
CA PHE A 133 -5.15 -2.10 16.68
C PHE A 133 -3.97 -3.06 16.76
N THR A 134 -2.81 -2.68 16.23
CA THR A 134 -1.59 -3.53 16.17
C THR A 134 -1.80 -4.86 15.44
N CYS A 135 -2.88 -4.96 14.66
CA CYS A 135 -3.26 -6.15 13.93
C CYS A 135 -2.48 -6.24 12.61
N ARG A 136 -2.05 -7.46 12.27
CA ARG A 136 -1.33 -7.75 11.03
C ARG A 136 -2.20 -7.49 9.79
N ASP A 137 -3.48 -7.86 9.86
CA ASP A 137 -4.36 -7.88 8.69
C ASP A 137 -4.42 -6.52 8.01
N PHE A 138 -4.42 -5.44 8.78
CA PHE A 138 -4.41 -4.08 8.23
C PHE A 138 -3.14 -3.75 7.43
N ALA A 139 -1.97 -4.25 7.85
CA ALA A 139 -0.75 -4.08 7.06
C ALA A 139 -0.77 -4.91 5.78
N VAL A 140 -1.39 -6.11 5.81
CA VAL A 140 -1.61 -6.94 4.63
C VAL A 140 -2.61 -6.28 3.68
N TRP A 141 -3.69 -5.68 4.19
CA TRP A 141 -4.65 -4.96 3.37
C TRP A 141 -4.06 -3.69 2.76
N ALA A 142 -3.21 -2.96 3.50
CA ALA A 142 -2.43 -1.86 2.92
C ALA A 142 -1.52 -2.35 1.78
N ALA A 143 -0.78 -3.47 1.97
CA ALA A 143 0.02 -4.07 0.90
C ALA A 143 -0.79 -4.36 -0.37
N ARG A 144 -2.01 -4.89 -0.20
CA ARG A 144 -2.93 -5.18 -1.32
C ARG A 144 -3.35 -3.91 -2.06
N ARG A 145 -3.65 -2.82 -1.36
CA ARG A 145 -3.92 -1.53 -2.02
C ARG A 145 -2.74 -1.01 -2.84
N GLY A 146 -1.51 -1.27 -2.40
CA GLY A 146 -0.32 -0.98 -3.22
C GLY A 146 -0.32 -1.70 -4.56
N VAL A 147 -0.80 -2.95 -4.57
CA VAL A 147 -0.91 -3.80 -5.77
C VAL A 147 -2.08 -3.36 -6.65
N GLU A 148 -3.26 -3.19 -6.07
CA GLU A 148 -4.46 -2.75 -6.79
C GLU A 148 -4.25 -1.39 -7.46
N ALA A 149 -3.47 -0.49 -6.84
CA ALA A 149 -3.10 0.80 -7.43
C ALA A 149 -2.17 0.71 -8.65
N VAL A 150 -1.50 -0.44 -8.86
CA VAL A 150 -0.76 -0.69 -10.11
C VAL A 150 -1.76 -0.94 -11.24
N ASP A 151 -2.72 -1.82 -11.01
CA ASP A 151 -3.77 -2.17 -11.97
C ASP A 151 -4.59 -0.93 -12.36
N GLN A 152 -5.13 -0.21 -11.36
CA GLN A 152 -5.87 1.04 -11.57
C GLN A 152 -5.07 2.09 -12.35
N HIS A 153 -3.75 2.15 -12.17
CA HIS A 153 -2.92 3.08 -12.92
C HIS A 153 -2.77 2.68 -14.38
N LEU A 154 -2.61 1.39 -14.67
CA LEU A 154 -2.51 0.91 -16.03
C LEU A 154 -3.82 1.14 -16.78
N GLU A 155 -4.97 0.89 -16.13
CA GLU A 155 -6.29 1.23 -16.65
C GLU A 155 -6.40 2.72 -16.95
N TYR A 156 -6.00 3.58 -16.01
CA TYR A 156 -5.99 5.03 -16.20
C TYR A 156 -5.15 5.48 -17.40
N LEU A 157 -3.95 4.92 -17.59
CA LEU A 157 -3.10 5.25 -18.73
C LEU A 157 -3.71 4.75 -20.05
N ALA A 158 -4.33 3.57 -20.05
CA ALA A 158 -5.02 3.02 -21.20
C ALA A 158 -6.20 3.90 -21.64
N ASP A 159 -7.00 4.38 -20.68
CA ASP A 159 -8.13 5.29 -20.94
C ASP A 159 -7.68 6.64 -21.50
N ARG A 160 -6.48 7.11 -21.13
CA ARG A 160 -5.84 8.31 -21.69
C ARG A 160 -5.27 8.08 -23.10
N GLY A 161 -5.26 6.84 -23.59
CA GLY A 161 -4.76 6.49 -24.92
C GLY A 161 -3.23 6.42 -25.01
N GLU A 162 -2.54 6.16 -23.91
CA GLU A 162 -1.09 5.93 -23.93
C GLU A 162 -0.76 4.62 -24.67
N GLU A 163 0.12 4.69 -25.67
CA GLU A 163 0.41 3.57 -26.58
C GLU A 163 1.49 2.60 -26.05
N ASP A 164 2.35 3.07 -25.13
CA ASP A 164 3.48 2.32 -24.57
C ASP A 164 3.27 2.03 -23.08
N LEU A 165 2.25 1.22 -22.80
CA LEU A 165 1.95 0.79 -21.43
C LEU A 165 2.98 -0.25 -20.96
N PRO A 166 3.45 -0.16 -19.71
CA PRO A 166 4.26 -1.22 -19.15
C PRO A 166 3.47 -2.52 -19.10
N ASP A 167 4.17 -3.65 -19.22
CA ASP A 167 3.57 -4.96 -19.03
C ASP A 167 3.01 -5.09 -17.60
N GLU A 168 1.75 -5.49 -17.51
CA GLU A 168 1.00 -5.57 -16.24
C GLU A 168 1.69 -6.48 -15.23
N GLU A 169 2.16 -7.65 -15.68
CA GLU A 169 2.84 -8.60 -14.81
C GLU A 169 4.15 -8.01 -14.29
N ASP A 170 4.95 -7.39 -15.16
CA ASP A 170 6.21 -6.76 -14.75
C ASP A 170 5.98 -5.61 -13.75
N ALA A 171 4.93 -4.81 -13.96
CA ALA A 171 4.56 -3.72 -13.05
C ALA A 171 4.11 -4.24 -11.68
N LEU A 172 3.30 -5.29 -11.66
CA LEU A 172 2.88 -5.98 -10.44
C LEU A 172 4.10 -6.57 -9.70
N LEU A 173 4.95 -7.32 -10.40
CA LEU A 173 6.18 -7.88 -9.82
C LEU A 173 7.12 -6.79 -9.29
N ALA A 174 7.19 -5.62 -9.94
CA ALA A 174 7.98 -4.49 -9.47
C ALA A 174 7.47 -3.96 -8.12
N GLU A 175 6.16 -3.82 -7.94
CA GLU A 175 5.57 -3.37 -6.67
C GLU A 175 5.82 -4.40 -5.55
N LEU A 176 5.61 -5.70 -5.77
CA LEU A 176 5.91 -6.68 -4.71
C LEU A 176 7.40 -6.70 -4.32
N ARG A 177 8.30 -6.61 -5.31
CA ARG A 177 9.74 -6.50 -5.03
C ARG A 177 10.05 -5.24 -4.24
N ARG A 178 9.35 -4.14 -4.51
CA ARG A 178 9.48 -2.90 -3.75
C ARG A 178 9.00 -3.08 -2.31
N GLN A 179 7.84 -3.68 -2.09
CA GLN A 179 7.35 -3.97 -0.74
C GLN A 179 8.32 -4.84 0.06
N LEU A 180 8.99 -5.80 -0.58
CA LEU A 180 10.06 -6.58 0.04
C LEU A 180 11.29 -5.73 0.41
N ARG A 181 11.72 -4.81 -0.48
CA ARG A 181 12.82 -3.86 -0.17
C ARG A 181 12.47 -2.95 1.01
N ASP A 182 11.23 -2.48 1.07
CA ASP A 182 10.72 -1.68 2.20
C ASP A 182 10.79 -2.48 3.50
N LEU A 183 10.36 -3.75 3.47
CA LEU A 183 10.42 -4.65 4.62
C LEU A 183 11.86 -4.98 5.06
N ASP A 184 12.81 -5.06 4.13
CA ASP A 184 14.23 -5.20 4.45
C ASP A 184 14.76 -3.95 5.15
N LEU A 185 14.46 -2.75 4.62
CA LEU A 185 14.83 -1.49 5.24
C LEU A 185 14.24 -1.34 6.65
N ILE A 186 12.98 -1.73 6.84
CA ILE A 186 12.31 -1.69 8.15
C ILE A 186 12.93 -2.70 9.12
N ALA A 187 13.36 -3.87 8.63
CA ALA A 187 13.95 -4.92 9.46
C ALA A 187 15.27 -4.47 10.14
N ASP A 188 16.06 -3.62 9.47
CA ASP A 188 17.27 -3.00 10.02
C ASP A 188 16.99 -2.16 11.28
N HIS A 189 15.74 -1.71 11.44
CA HIS A 189 15.27 -0.90 12.57
C HIS A 189 14.34 -1.65 13.54
N SER A 190 14.19 -2.97 13.37
CA SER A 190 13.21 -3.79 14.09
C SER A 190 13.29 -3.70 15.62
N ARG A 191 14.49 -3.55 16.19
CA ARG A 191 14.69 -3.42 17.64
C ARG A 191 14.08 -2.13 18.19
N GLU A 192 14.24 -1.03 17.47
CA GLU A 192 13.71 0.29 17.85
C GLU A 192 12.19 0.29 17.68
N LEU A 193 11.71 -0.21 16.54
CA LEU A 193 10.28 -0.22 16.20
C LEU A 193 9.43 -1.14 17.08
N ARG A 194 10.01 -2.19 17.68
CA ARG A 194 9.30 -3.11 18.59
C ARG A 194 8.58 -2.39 19.74
N HIS A 195 9.13 -1.26 20.18
CA HIS A 195 8.61 -0.50 21.31
C HIS A 195 8.07 0.89 20.92
N ALA A 196 7.94 1.18 19.63
CA ALA A 196 7.53 2.51 19.16
C ALA A 196 6.16 2.94 19.71
N GLY A 197 5.21 2.00 19.86
CA GLY A 197 3.88 2.30 20.44
C GLY A 197 3.90 2.76 21.91
N LEU A 198 5.01 2.59 22.63
CA LEU A 198 5.18 3.09 24.01
C LEU A 198 5.82 4.48 24.05
N GLY A 199 6.11 5.05 22.89
CA GLY A 199 6.92 6.25 22.74
C GLY A 199 8.41 5.91 22.59
N LEU A 200 9.11 6.69 21.76
CA LEU A 200 10.56 6.61 21.61
C LEU A 200 11.20 7.91 22.12
N PRO A 201 12.50 7.88 22.50
CA PRO A 201 13.26 9.11 22.70
C PRO A 201 13.21 9.98 21.44
N ILE A 202 13.07 11.30 21.61
CA ILE A 202 12.93 12.27 20.51
C ILE A 202 14.04 12.10 19.45
N ASP A 203 15.30 11.94 19.87
CA ASP A 203 16.43 11.75 18.95
C ASP A 203 16.32 10.47 18.12
N THR A 204 15.72 9.41 18.68
CA THR A 204 15.46 8.16 17.96
C THR A 204 14.33 8.37 16.94
N SER A 205 13.22 9.01 17.32
CA SER A 205 12.13 9.31 16.40
C SER A 205 12.58 10.20 15.24
N ILE A 206 13.38 11.25 15.50
CA ILE A 206 13.94 12.12 14.46
C ILE A 206 14.82 11.31 13.50
N ARG A 207 15.71 10.46 14.03
CA ARG A 207 16.56 9.58 13.21
C ARG A 207 15.73 8.64 12.34
N LEU A 208 14.71 8.01 12.91
CA LEU A 208 13.84 7.08 12.19
C LEU A 208 13.02 7.79 11.10
N ARG A 209 12.58 9.03 11.32
CA ARG A 209 11.89 9.81 10.29
C ARG A 209 12.76 10.00 9.05
N VAL A 210 14.04 10.34 9.23
CA VAL A 210 14.98 10.48 8.10
C VAL A 210 15.26 9.13 7.43
N LYS A 211 15.46 8.08 8.22
CA LYS A 211 15.85 6.76 7.72
C LYS A 211 14.73 5.92 7.11
N LEU A 212 13.49 6.14 7.53
CA LEU A 212 12.35 5.33 7.13
C LEU A 212 11.35 6.14 6.32
N ARG A 213 10.84 7.27 6.83
CA ARG A 213 9.80 8.02 6.12
C ARG A 213 10.29 8.45 4.74
N THR A 214 11.41 9.16 4.64
CA THR A 214 11.92 9.65 3.34
C THR A 214 12.05 8.56 2.26
N PRO A 215 12.76 7.43 2.48
CA PRO A 215 12.88 6.40 1.45
C PRO A 215 11.57 5.65 1.18
N LEU A 216 10.76 5.36 2.20
CA LEU A 216 9.51 4.64 2.03
C LEU A 216 8.45 5.48 1.29
N SER A 217 8.55 6.80 1.35
CA SER A 217 7.64 7.75 0.69
C SER A 217 8.05 8.17 -0.73
N ALA A 218 9.22 7.74 -1.22
CA ALA A 218 9.65 8.11 -2.56
C ALA A 218 8.68 7.53 -3.60
N THR A 219 8.30 8.27 -4.62
CA THR A 219 7.70 7.70 -5.84
C THR A 219 8.86 7.28 -6.73
N GLU A 220 8.91 6.00 -7.14
CA GLU A 220 9.97 5.51 -8.04
C GLU A 220 9.62 5.89 -9.48
#